data_AF-A0A9J6H6D6-F1
#
_entry.id   AF-A0A9J6H6D6-F1
#
_cell.length_a   1.000
_cell.length_b   1.000
_cell.length_c   1.000
_cell.angle_alpha   90.00
_cell.angle_beta   90.00
_cell.angle_gamma   90.00
#
_symmetry.space_group_name_H-M   'P 1'
#
loop_
_entity.id
_entity.type
_entity.pdbx_description
1 polymer ?
#
loop_
_entity_poly.entity_id
_entity_poly.type
_entity_poly.pdbx_seq_one_letter_code
_entity_poly.pdbx_strand_id
1 'polypeptide(L)'
;MRYVAHRCVVNLKPRAYSQSRRVLFSLFSDATRSLHPVVSQEAVQGIHTGLSLECAKAGVKRTLCLAPYTVPRTEVRLRTPADLSMDLTSVVDILERIAPPSTAASWDNVGLLVEPSGAHAVRDVLFTNDLTERVMDEAVKQGVQLIVSYHPPIFAPLRALRQSRWKERVVVRCLENRIAVYSPHTAWDVAQDGTNDWLASCFGPATTEEGGVVRTLTSPVALGELAALLKAHLGAPVRLALADRHTLHSPVARIALCAGSGASLLRDADAELLVTGEMSHHELLDATHRGSSVLLCEHAVSERGSLAGLAERVRQEAPTIGVHLARADIGPLQPV
;
A
#
# COMPACT_ATOMS: atom_id res chain seq x y z
N MET A 1 -45.45 -7.60 -33.80
CA MET A 1 -44.21 -8.21 -33.24
C MET A 1 -44.28 -8.20 -31.72
N ARG A 2 -44.23 -9.36 -31.07
CA ARG A 2 -43.82 -9.55 -29.66
C ARG A 2 -43.24 -10.96 -29.56
N TYR A 3 -41.94 -11.09 -29.25
CA TYR A 3 -41.30 -12.39 -29.03
C TYR A 3 -41.17 -12.63 -27.52
N VAL A 4 -41.73 -13.74 -27.04
CA VAL A 4 -41.58 -14.18 -25.65
C VAL A 4 -40.40 -15.14 -25.59
N ALA A 5 -39.34 -14.76 -24.88
CA ALA A 5 -38.14 -15.58 -24.73
C ALA A 5 -38.28 -16.55 -23.55
N HIS A 6 -38.47 -17.84 -23.84
CA HIS A 6 -38.43 -18.88 -22.80
C HIS A 6 -36.98 -19.13 -22.36
N ARG A 7 -36.67 -18.84 -21.08
CA ARG A 7 -35.41 -19.25 -20.44
C ARG A 7 -35.35 -20.77 -20.32
N CYS A 8 -34.41 -21.41 -20.99
CA CYS A 8 -34.03 -22.80 -20.70
C CYS A 8 -32.85 -22.80 -19.70
N VAL A 9 -33.06 -23.31 -18.49
CA VAL A 9 -32.03 -23.36 -17.44
C VAL A 9 -31.40 -24.74 -17.40
N VAL A 10 -30.16 -24.87 -17.89
CA VAL A 10 -29.40 -26.13 -17.89
C VAL A 10 -28.58 -26.24 -16.60
N ASN A 11 -29.10 -26.96 -15.62
CA ASN A 11 -28.39 -27.26 -14.37
C ASN A 11 -27.36 -28.38 -14.57
N LEU A 12 -26.08 -28.02 -14.71
CA LEU A 12 -24.97 -28.98 -14.75
C LEU A 12 -24.50 -29.30 -13.32
N LYS A 13 -24.88 -30.47 -12.79
CA LYS A 13 -24.32 -31.01 -11.55
C LYS A 13 -22.92 -31.58 -11.80
N PRO A 14 -21.88 -31.20 -11.02
CA PRO A 14 -20.62 -31.93 -11.01
C PRO A 14 -20.86 -33.36 -10.49
N ARG A 15 -20.41 -34.37 -11.26
CA ARG A 15 -20.14 -35.71 -10.75
C ARG A 15 -18.65 -35.97 -10.88
N ALA A 16 -18.04 -36.49 -9.81
CA ALA A 16 -16.61 -36.74 -9.76
C ALA A 16 -16.20 -37.86 -10.74
N TYR A 17 -15.04 -37.70 -11.35
CA TYR A 17 -14.20 -38.81 -11.78
C TYR A 17 -12.75 -38.49 -11.45
N SER A 18 -11.97 -39.51 -11.10
CA SER A 18 -10.62 -39.35 -10.52
C SER A 18 -9.61 -40.27 -11.21
N GLN A 19 -8.33 -39.88 -11.17
CA GLN A 19 -7.18 -40.60 -11.75
C GLN A 19 -7.19 -40.60 -13.30
N SER A 20 -6.10 -40.49 -14.05
CA SER A 20 -4.64 -40.35 -13.79
C SER A 20 -4.05 -39.33 -14.80
N ARG A 21 -2.78 -38.90 -14.83
CA ARG A 21 -1.48 -39.45 -14.36
C ARG A 21 -0.51 -38.34 -13.89
N ARG A 22 0.55 -38.74 -13.18
CA ARG A 22 1.74 -37.91 -12.90
C ARG A 22 2.74 -38.00 -14.08
N VAL A 23 3.48 -36.90 -14.30
CA VAL A 23 4.85 -36.90 -14.86
C VAL A 23 5.64 -35.91 -13.99
N LEU A 24 6.36 -36.40 -12.98
CA LEU A 24 7.81 -36.67 -13.02
C LEU A 24 8.68 -35.39 -13.18
N PHE A 25 8.96 -34.75 -12.04
CA PHE A 25 10.19 -33.98 -11.85
C PHE A 25 11.30 -34.96 -11.42
N SER A 26 12.49 -34.80 -11.98
CA SER A 26 13.73 -35.46 -11.53
C SER A 26 14.91 -34.52 -11.74
N LEU A 27 15.89 -34.58 -10.85
CA LEU A 27 17.06 -33.71 -10.84
C LEU A 27 18.11 -34.11 -11.88
N PHE A 28 18.87 -33.12 -12.33
CA PHE A 28 20.30 -33.25 -12.58
C PHE A 28 21.00 -32.01 -12.00
N SER A 29 22.19 -32.19 -11.42
CA SER A 29 23.10 -31.11 -11.06
C SER A 29 24.43 -31.26 -11.82
N ASP A 30 25.20 -30.18 -11.85
CA ASP A 30 26.64 -30.14 -12.08
C ASP A 30 27.23 -30.88 -13.28
N ALA A 31 27.31 -30.19 -14.41
CA ALA A 31 28.51 -30.23 -15.26
C ALA A 31 28.74 -28.89 -15.98
N THR A 32 29.96 -28.37 -15.89
CA THR A 32 30.38 -27.10 -16.49
C THR A 32 30.42 -27.14 -18.02
N ARG A 33 29.73 -26.21 -18.71
CA ARG A 33 30.23 -25.52 -19.91
C ARG A 33 29.34 -24.35 -20.35
N SER A 34 29.96 -23.36 -20.99
CA SER A 34 29.30 -22.17 -21.55
C SER A 34 28.60 -22.47 -22.88
N LEU A 35 27.30 -22.20 -22.97
CA LEU A 35 26.58 -22.02 -24.22
C LEU A 35 25.61 -20.83 -24.10
N HIS A 36 25.52 -20.02 -25.15
CA HIS A 36 24.54 -18.92 -25.23
C HIS A 36 23.12 -19.48 -25.45
N PRO A 37 22.07 -18.83 -24.93
CA PRO A 37 20.69 -19.21 -25.21
C PRO A 37 20.31 -18.87 -26.67
N VAL A 38 20.48 -19.83 -27.57
CA VAL A 38 19.87 -19.78 -28.90
C VAL A 38 18.39 -20.14 -28.75
N VAL A 39 17.50 -19.15 -28.81
CA VAL A 39 16.06 -19.35 -28.71
C VAL A 39 15.51 -19.84 -30.07
N SER A 40 15.32 -21.15 -30.20
CA SER A 40 14.65 -21.75 -31.36
C SER A 40 13.15 -21.51 -31.32
N GLN A 41 12.59 -20.92 -32.37
CA GLN A 41 11.15 -20.84 -32.58
C GLN A 41 10.58 -22.22 -32.95
N GLU A 42 9.90 -22.90 -32.03
CA GLU A 42 8.99 -23.99 -32.41
C GLU A 42 7.61 -23.42 -32.74
N ALA A 43 7.17 -23.63 -33.99
CA ALA A 43 5.87 -23.17 -34.44
C ALA A 43 4.77 -24.14 -33.99
N VAL A 44 3.80 -23.65 -33.22
CA VAL A 44 2.61 -24.43 -32.83
C VAL A 44 1.83 -24.84 -34.09
N GLN A 45 1.92 -26.12 -34.44
CA GLN A 45 1.10 -26.71 -35.51
C GLN A 45 -0.35 -26.86 -35.03
N GLY A 46 -1.31 -26.46 -35.86
CA GLY A 46 -2.73 -26.43 -35.49
C GLY A 46 -3.34 -27.82 -35.35
N ILE A 47 -3.97 -28.10 -34.21
CA ILE A 47 -4.69 -29.34 -33.96
C ILE A 47 -6.07 -29.27 -34.65
N HIS A 48 -6.26 -30.01 -35.74
CA HIS A 48 -7.55 -30.14 -36.41
C HIS A 48 -8.45 -31.19 -35.72
N THR A 49 -9.29 -30.78 -34.76
CA THR A 49 -10.38 -31.62 -34.24
C THR A 49 -11.69 -31.35 -34.99
N GLY A 50 -12.03 -32.22 -35.95
CA GLY A 50 -13.35 -32.22 -36.59
C GLY A 50 -14.42 -32.82 -35.66
N LEU A 51 -15.35 -32.01 -35.15
CA LEU A 51 -16.48 -32.47 -34.35
C LEU A 51 -17.64 -32.90 -35.25
N SER A 52 -17.92 -34.20 -35.29
CA SER A 52 -19.11 -34.77 -35.94
C SER A 52 -20.25 -34.96 -34.93
N LEU A 53 -21.42 -34.37 -35.20
CA LEU A 53 -22.63 -34.54 -34.41
C LEU A 53 -23.69 -35.29 -35.23
N GLU A 54 -23.94 -36.56 -34.89
CA GLU A 54 -25.09 -37.30 -35.42
C GLU A 54 -26.34 -37.06 -34.56
N CYS A 55 -27.42 -36.58 -35.18
CA CYS A 55 -28.71 -36.36 -34.52
C CYS A 55 -29.71 -37.45 -34.92
N ALA A 56 -29.83 -38.49 -34.10
CA ALA A 56 -30.62 -39.68 -34.41
C ALA A 56 -32.14 -39.49 -34.18
N LYS A 57 -32.81 -38.71 -35.06
CA LYS A 57 -34.27 -38.76 -35.26
C LYS A 57 -34.65 -38.25 -36.67
N ALA A 58 -35.54 -38.99 -37.34
CA ALA A 58 -36.14 -38.65 -38.63
C ALA A 58 -35.19 -38.47 -39.85
N GLY A 59 -34.53 -39.56 -40.28
CA GLY A 59 -34.48 -39.96 -41.70
C GLY A 59 -33.69 -39.11 -42.72
N VAL A 60 -33.09 -37.98 -42.37
CA VAL A 60 -32.40 -37.09 -43.35
C VAL A 60 -30.92 -36.91 -42.98
N LYS A 61 -30.02 -37.46 -43.80
CA LYS A 61 -28.58 -37.14 -43.73
C LYS A 61 -28.30 -35.79 -44.40
N ARG A 62 -27.71 -34.85 -43.67
CA ARG A 62 -27.10 -33.62 -44.20
C ARG A 62 -25.74 -33.41 -43.55
N THR A 63 -24.67 -33.48 -44.33
CA THR A 63 -23.32 -33.16 -43.87
C THR A 63 -23.14 -31.65 -43.86
N LEU A 64 -22.83 -31.07 -42.69
CA LEU A 64 -22.53 -29.64 -42.57
C LEU A 64 -21.01 -29.44 -42.59
N CYS A 65 -20.45 -29.05 -43.74
CA CYS A 65 -19.04 -28.70 -43.84
C CYS A 65 -18.81 -27.32 -43.19
N LEU A 66 -18.17 -27.31 -42.02
CA LEU A 66 -17.66 -26.07 -41.41
C LEU A 66 -16.37 -25.66 -42.13
N ALA A 67 -16.31 -24.41 -42.58
CA ALA A 67 -15.09 -23.84 -43.15
C ALA A 67 -14.01 -23.67 -42.07
N PRO A 68 -12.71 -23.86 -42.40
CA PRO A 68 -11.63 -23.71 -41.42
C PRO A 68 -11.51 -22.26 -40.95
N TYR A 69 -11.75 -22.02 -39.66
CA TYR A 69 -11.61 -20.71 -39.04
C TYR A 69 -10.14 -20.46 -38.69
N THR A 70 -9.47 -19.58 -39.45
CA THR A 70 -8.09 -19.17 -39.18
C THR A 70 -8.03 -18.21 -37.99
N VAL A 71 -7.44 -18.67 -36.88
CA VAL A 71 -7.14 -17.81 -35.73
C VAL A 71 -6.08 -16.77 -36.13
N PRO A 72 -6.33 -15.46 -35.96
CA PRO A 72 -5.33 -14.45 -36.28
C PRO A 72 -4.12 -14.58 -35.35
N ARG A 73 -2.90 -14.51 -35.90
CA ARG A 73 -1.67 -14.49 -35.11
C ARG A 73 -1.56 -13.15 -34.36
N THR A 74 -1.88 -13.16 -33.07
CA THR A 74 -1.51 -12.06 -32.16
C THR A 74 -0.02 -12.15 -31.86
N GLU A 75 0.76 -11.15 -32.25
CA GLU A 75 2.17 -11.08 -31.87
C GLU A 75 2.30 -10.72 -30.38
N VAL A 76 2.54 -11.72 -29.54
CA VAL A 76 2.83 -11.52 -28.11
C VAL A 76 4.25 -10.98 -27.98
N ARG A 77 4.37 -9.65 -28.02
CA ARG A 77 5.64 -8.95 -27.80
C ARG A 77 6.08 -9.13 -26.34
N LEU A 78 6.99 -10.07 -26.10
CA LEU A 78 7.61 -10.28 -24.80
C LEU A 78 8.33 -8.99 -24.36
N ARG A 79 8.02 -8.52 -23.14
CA ARG A 79 8.67 -7.34 -22.55
C ARG A 79 10.14 -7.64 -22.25
N THR A 80 11.00 -6.68 -22.52
CA THR A 80 12.42 -6.72 -22.14
C THR A 80 12.61 -6.23 -20.70
N PRO A 81 13.77 -6.47 -20.07
CA PRO A 81 14.07 -5.93 -18.74
C PRO A 81 14.07 -4.39 -18.65
N ALA A 82 14.18 -3.68 -19.78
CA ALA A 82 14.06 -2.22 -19.83
C ALA A 82 12.59 -1.74 -19.80
N ASP A 83 11.63 -2.57 -20.24
CA ASP A 83 10.19 -2.30 -20.18
C ASP A 83 9.60 -2.53 -18.76
N LEU A 84 10.46 -2.72 -17.76
CA LEU A 84 10.16 -3.03 -16.35
C LEU A 84 10.89 -2.08 -15.38
N SER A 85 11.26 -0.89 -15.87
CA SER A 85 11.91 0.16 -15.08
C SER A 85 11.40 1.54 -15.48
N MET A 86 11.43 2.48 -14.54
CA MET A 86 11.20 3.91 -14.77
C MET A 86 12.42 4.71 -14.35
N ASP A 87 12.60 5.93 -14.87
CA ASP A 87 13.61 6.84 -14.32
C ASP A 87 13.18 7.33 -12.93
N LEU A 88 14.14 7.56 -12.03
CA LEU A 88 13.89 8.08 -10.68
C LEU A 88 13.01 9.34 -10.71
N THR A 89 13.28 10.27 -11.63
CA THR A 89 12.51 11.51 -11.79
C THR A 89 11.03 11.19 -12.00
N SER A 90 10.70 10.27 -12.90
CA SER A 90 9.31 9.89 -13.19
C SER A 90 8.60 9.15 -12.05
N VAL A 91 9.34 8.53 -11.12
CA VAL A 91 8.76 7.95 -9.90
C VAL A 91 8.56 9.01 -8.82
N VAL A 92 9.46 9.99 -8.74
CA VAL A 92 9.29 11.19 -7.89
C VAL A 92 8.10 12.04 -8.37
N ASP A 93 7.96 12.26 -9.68
CA ASP A 93 6.82 12.94 -10.31
C ASP A 93 5.46 12.29 -9.98
N ILE A 94 5.44 10.97 -9.70
CA ILE A 94 4.25 10.23 -9.23
C ILE A 94 4.03 10.50 -7.74
N LEU A 95 5.07 10.34 -6.92
CA LEU A 95 4.99 10.57 -5.46
C LEU A 95 4.55 11.99 -5.13
N GLU A 96 5.09 13.00 -5.81
CA GLU A 96 4.74 14.41 -5.63
C GLU A 96 3.37 14.78 -6.21
N ARG A 97 2.79 13.97 -7.10
CA ARG A 97 1.39 14.13 -7.51
C ARG A 97 0.42 13.50 -6.52
N ILE A 98 0.82 12.42 -5.85
CA ILE A 98 0.01 11.75 -4.81
C ILE A 98 0.03 12.56 -3.50
N ALA A 99 1.18 13.14 -3.15
CA ALA A 99 1.40 13.94 -1.94
C ALA A 99 2.29 15.16 -2.27
N PRO A 100 1.71 16.30 -2.70
CA PRO A 100 2.48 17.47 -3.13
C PRO A 100 3.36 18.06 -2.02
N PRO A 101 4.69 18.20 -2.23
CA PRO A 101 5.58 18.78 -1.22
C PRO A 101 5.19 20.21 -0.78
N SER A 102 4.45 20.94 -1.61
CA SER A 102 3.88 22.26 -1.31
C SER A 102 2.76 22.25 -0.27
N THR A 103 2.22 21.08 0.11
CA THR A 103 1.26 20.93 1.21
C THR A 103 1.90 20.46 2.52
N ALA A 104 3.21 20.16 2.53
CA ALA A 104 3.94 19.83 3.74
C ALA A 104 4.01 21.02 4.72
N ALA A 105 4.22 20.72 6.00
CA ALA A 105 4.45 21.75 7.01
C ALA A 105 5.77 22.49 6.76
N SER A 106 5.80 23.82 6.99
CA SER A 106 6.95 24.68 6.65
C SER A 106 8.23 24.46 7.47
N TRP A 107 8.19 23.56 8.46
CA TRP A 107 9.34 23.10 9.25
C TRP A 107 9.89 21.74 8.80
N ASP A 108 9.22 21.07 7.86
CA ASP A 108 9.48 19.67 7.49
C ASP A 108 10.55 19.53 6.40
N ASN A 109 11.05 18.31 6.21
CA ASN A 109 12.03 17.97 5.18
C ASN A 109 11.52 16.81 4.31
N VAL A 110 10.63 17.14 3.39
CA VAL A 110 9.99 16.23 2.42
C VAL A 110 10.73 16.19 1.07
N GLY A 111 10.34 15.26 0.20
CA GLY A 111 10.86 15.12 -1.16
C GLY A 111 11.99 14.09 -1.29
N LEU A 112 12.82 14.22 -2.32
CA LEU A 112 13.98 13.37 -2.58
C LEU A 112 15.15 13.76 -1.67
N LEU A 113 15.45 12.94 -0.67
CA LEU A 113 16.46 13.21 0.37
C LEU A 113 17.83 12.58 0.10
N VAL A 114 17.88 11.51 -0.69
CA VAL A 114 19.13 10.87 -1.14
C VAL A 114 18.99 10.48 -2.62
N GLU A 115 19.90 10.98 -3.45
CA GLU A 115 19.93 10.73 -4.89
C GLU A 115 21.27 10.07 -5.30
N PRO A 116 21.27 8.87 -5.91
CA PRO A 116 22.46 8.24 -6.47
C PRO A 116 22.93 8.96 -7.74
N SER A 117 24.24 9.21 -7.89
CA SER A 117 24.78 10.00 -9.01
C SER A 117 24.62 9.34 -10.38
N GLY A 118 24.24 10.11 -11.40
CA GLY A 118 24.03 9.63 -12.78
C GLY A 118 22.69 8.89 -12.95
N ALA A 119 22.35 8.53 -14.19
CA ALA A 119 21.04 7.95 -14.53
C ALA A 119 20.64 6.79 -13.59
N HIS A 120 19.42 6.84 -13.07
CA HIS A 120 18.97 5.95 -11.99
C HIS A 120 17.61 5.31 -12.30
N ALA A 121 17.65 4.12 -12.88
CA ALA A 121 16.47 3.36 -13.26
C ALA A 121 15.89 2.57 -12.07
N VAL A 122 14.68 2.91 -11.65
CA VAL A 122 13.94 2.25 -10.57
C VAL A 122 13.15 1.09 -11.14
N ARG A 123 13.42 -0.13 -10.65
CA ARG A 123 12.59 -1.34 -10.90
C ARG A 123 11.79 -1.77 -9.68
N ASP A 124 12.31 -1.51 -8.49
CA ASP A 124 11.69 -1.93 -7.23
C ASP A 124 11.77 -0.81 -6.18
N VAL A 125 10.65 -0.59 -5.49
CA VAL A 125 10.46 0.43 -4.44
C VAL A 125 10.08 -0.25 -3.13
N LEU A 126 10.74 0.13 -2.03
CA LEU A 126 10.40 -0.31 -0.67
C LEU A 126 9.77 0.82 0.15
N PHE A 127 8.56 0.60 0.66
CA PHE A 127 7.87 1.53 1.56
C PHE A 127 8.07 1.14 3.02
N THR A 128 8.31 2.13 3.89
CA THR A 128 8.53 1.93 5.33
C THR A 128 8.07 3.14 6.13
N ASN A 129 7.67 2.95 7.39
CA ASN A 129 7.44 4.05 8.31
C ASN A 129 8.78 4.68 8.72
N ASP A 130 9.72 3.82 9.13
CA ASP A 130 10.98 4.19 9.74
C ASP A 130 12.16 3.45 9.07
N LEU A 131 12.98 4.18 8.28
CA LEU A 131 14.21 3.62 7.70
C LEU A 131 15.30 3.37 8.76
N THR A 132 15.13 2.29 9.51
CA THR A 132 16.11 1.73 10.46
C THR A 132 17.20 0.94 9.76
N GLU A 133 18.29 0.61 10.46
CA GLU A 133 19.35 -0.26 9.90
C GLU A 133 18.84 -1.66 9.50
N ARG A 134 17.80 -2.18 10.19
CA ARG A 134 17.16 -3.45 9.84
C ARG A 134 16.36 -3.36 8.54
N VAL A 135 15.69 -2.22 8.29
CA VAL A 135 15.02 -1.96 7.01
C VAL A 135 16.05 -1.73 5.90
N MET A 136 17.19 -1.08 6.21
CA MET A 136 18.31 -0.94 5.27
C MET A 136 18.92 -2.31 4.88
N ASP A 137 19.04 -3.24 5.83
CA ASP A 137 19.46 -4.63 5.56
C ASP A 137 18.47 -5.36 4.64
N GLU A 138 17.16 -5.17 4.84
CA GLU A 138 16.14 -5.71 3.94
C GLU A 138 16.21 -5.07 2.55
N ALA A 139 16.35 -3.74 2.44
CA ALA A 139 16.43 -3.03 1.17
C ALA A 139 17.63 -3.46 0.33
N VAL A 140 18.83 -3.54 0.94
CA VAL A 140 20.04 -4.04 0.26
C VAL A 140 19.88 -5.50 -0.15
N LYS A 141 19.29 -6.35 0.71
CA LYS A 141 19.07 -7.77 0.41
C LYS A 141 18.04 -8.01 -0.70
N GLN A 142 17.01 -7.17 -0.79
CA GLN A 142 16.03 -7.20 -1.88
C GLN A 142 16.60 -6.60 -3.18
N GLY A 143 17.60 -5.72 -3.09
CA GLY A 143 18.19 -5.05 -4.24
C GLY A 143 17.24 -4.03 -4.87
N VAL A 144 16.50 -3.28 -4.04
CA VAL A 144 15.62 -2.17 -4.50
C VAL A 144 16.44 -0.98 -5.02
N GLN A 145 15.78 -0.03 -5.70
CA GLN A 145 16.44 1.20 -6.20
C GLN A 145 15.93 2.48 -5.53
N LEU A 146 14.76 2.44 -4.88
CA LEU A 146 14.18 3.55 -4.15
C LEU A 146 13.60 3.03 -2.82
N ILE A 147 13.79 3.78 -1.74
CA ILE A 147 13.04 3.64 -0.50
C ILE A 147 12.13 4.87 -0.35
N VAL A 148 10.86 4.63 -0.04
CA VAL A 148 9.93 5.66 0.43
C VAL A 148 9.78 5.48 1.94
N SER A 149 10.37 6.39 2.70
CA SER A 149 10.30 6.40 4.17
C SER A 149 9.27 7.45 4.59
N TYR A 150 8.26 7.11 5.39
CA TYR A 150 7.30 8.11 5.89
C TYR A 150 8.02 9.16 6.73
N HIS A 151 8.75 8.73 7.75
CA HIS A 151 9.64 9.60 8.52
C HIS A 151 10.93 9.87 7.75
N PRO A 152 11.36 11.15 7.65
CA PRO A 152 12.60 11.50 6.95
C PRO A 152 13.84 11.02 7.74
N PRO A 153 14.68 10.12 7.19
CA PRO A 153 15.92 9.71 7.86
C PRO A 153 16.89 10.90 8.00
N ILE A 154 16.83 11.86 7.07
CA ILE A 154 17.46 13.17 7.16
C ILE A 154 16.38 14.18 7.58
N PHE A 155 16.03 14.23 8.87
CA PHE A 155 15.09 15.25 9.38
C PHE A 155 15.77 16.59 9.67
N ALA A 156 16.99 16.55 10.21
CA ALA A 156 17.80 17.73 10.51
C ALA A 156 19.08 17.75 9.65
N PRO A 157 19.61 18.93 9.26
CA PRO A 157 20.80 19.02 8.41
C PRO A 157 22.03 18.28 8.96
N LEU A 158 22.53 17.31 8.20
CA LEU A 158 23.70 16.52 8.56
C LEU A 158 25.00 17.33 8.36
N ARG A 159 25.78 17.48 9.44
CA ARG A 159 27.08 18.18 9.40
C ARG A 159 28.24 17.29 8.94
N ALA A 160 28.02 15.98 8.86
CA ALA A 160 28.97 14.97 8.38
C ALA A 160 28.23 13.65 8.10
N LEU A 161 28.93 12.71 7.45
CA LEU A 161 28.55 11.30 7.39
C LEU A 161 29.64 10.47 8.09
N ARG A 162 29.30 9.80 9.19
CA ARG A 162 30.23 9.04 10.04
C ARG A 162 29.64 7.71 10.46
N GLN A 163 30.47 6.67 10.42
CA GLN A 163 30.11 5.32 10.88
C GLN A 163 29.73 5.24 12.38
N SER A 164 30.00 6.29 13.17
CA SER A 164 29.62 6.38 14.58
C SER A 164 28.14 6.72 14.84
N ARG A 165 27.35 7.15 13.84
CA ARG A 165 25.91 7.47 14.02
C ARG A 165 25.03 6.69 13.06
N TRP A 166 23.97 6.05 13.56
CA TRP A 166 23.16 5.12 12.77
C TRP A 166 22.41 5.79 11.59
N LYS A 167 21.83 6.99 11.78
CA LYS A 167 21.20 7.73 10.68
C LYS A 167 22.21 8.11 9.58
N GLU A 168 23.44 8.46 9.95
CA GLU A 168 24.52 8.73 9.00
C GLU A 168 24.98 7.45 8.29
N ARG A 169 25.03 6.30 8.99
CA ARG A 169 25.30 4.98 8.38
C ARG A 169 24.25 4.58 7.35
N VAL A 170 22.97 4.81 7.64
CA VAL A 170 21.87 4.56 6.69
C VAL A 170 22.10 5.36 5.41
N VAL A 171 22.35 6.67 5.50
CA VAL A 171 22.60 7.52 4.32
C VAL A 171 23.85 7.09 3.54
N VAL A 172 24.94 6.72 4.23
CA VAL A 172 26.14 6.16 3.58
C VAL A 172 25.81 4.87 2.83
N ARG A 173 25.07 3.94 3.45
CA ARG A 173 24.66 2.69 2.81
C ARG A 173 23.72 2.90 1.63
N CYS A 174 22.83 3.89 1.67
CA CYS A 174 22.02 4.30 0.52
C CYS A 174 22.91 4.69 -0.66
N LEU A 175 23.90 5.55 -0.45
CA LEU A 175 24.84 5.97 -1.50
C LEU A 175 25.71 4.81 -2.02
N GLU A 176 26.29 4.00 -1.12
CA GLU A 176 27.13 2.85 -1.46
C GLU A 176 26.40 1.79 -2.29
N ASN A 177 25.10 1.58 -2.04
CA ASN A 177 24.27 0.58 -2.74
C ASN A 177 23.44 1.19 -3.88
N ARG A 178 23.61 2.49 -4.18
CA ARG A 178 22.79 3.27 -5.13
C ARG A 178 21.28 3.13 -4.88
N ILE A 179 20.85 3.30 -3.65
CA ILE A 179 19.44 3.32 -3.25
C ILE A 179 19.04 4.77 -3.01
N ALA A 180 18.08 5.28 -3.79
CA ALA A 180 17.48 6.58 -3.58
C ALA A 180 16.57 6.57 -2.34
N VAL A 181 16.34 7.72 -1.72
CA VAL A 181 15.40 7.86 -0.59
C VAL A 181 14.51 9.07 -0.80
N TYR A 182 13.19 8.85 -0.78
CA TYR A 182 12.16 9.87 -0.81
C TYR A 182 11.34 9.84 0.50
N SER A 183 10.84 11.00 0.94
CA SER A 183 10.05 11.14 2.17
C SER A 183 8.84 12.05 1.93
N PRO A 184 7.58 11.56 2.01
CA PRO A 184 6.40 12.41 1.87
C PRO A 184 5.98 13.06 3.19
N HIS A 185 6.20 12.39 4.33
CA HIS A 185 5.92 12.84 5.69
C HIS A 185 4.64 13.69 5.80
N THR A 186 4.72 14.97 6.22
CA THR A 186 3.52 15.80 6.42
C THR A 186 2.72 16.11 5.15
N ALA A 187 3.29 15.96 3.94
CA ALA A 187 2.50 16.03 2.71
C ALA A 187 1.55 14.83 2.55
N TRP A 188 1.90 13.65 3.06
CA TRP A 188 1.02 12.48 3.08
C TRP A 188 -0.04 12.56 4.20
N ASP A 189 0.23 13.31 5.28
CA ASP A 189 -0.74 13.53 6.36
C ASP A 189 -1.95 14.35 5.94
N VAL A 190 -1.76 15.26 4.97
CA VAL A 190 -2.82 16.16 4.43
C VAL A 190 -3.28 15.79 3.02
N ALA A 191 -2.68 14.77 2.40
CA ALA A 191 -3.14 14.24 1.13
C ALA A 191 -4.53 13.60 1.28
N GLN A 192 -5.37 13.70 0.24
CA GLN A 192 -6.65 12.97 0.19
C GLN A 192 -6.39 11.46 0.30
N ASP A 193 -7.14 10.75 1.14
CA ASP A 193 -6.92 9.33 1.50
C ASP A 193 -5.52 9.07 2.11
N GLY A 194 -4.90 10.11 2.66
CA GLY A 194 -3.60 10.12 3.34
C GLY A 194 -3.63 9.58 4.77
N THR A 195 -2.61 9.86 5.57
CA THR A 195 -2.46 9.31 6.94
C THR A 195 -3.68 9.58 7.82
N ASN A 196 -4.18 10.81 7.83
CA ASN A 196 -5.29 11.22 8.68
C ASN A 196 -6.65 10.72 8.17
N ASP A 197 -6.86 10.68 6.86
CA ASP A 197 -8.08 10.11 6.28
C ASP A 197 -8.14 8.58 6.47
N TRP A 198 -6.99 7.89 6.37
CA TRP A 198 -6.87 6.48 6.74
C TRP A 198 -7.26 6.25 8.19
N LEU A 199 -6.66 6.98 9.13
CA LEU A 199 -6.95 6.88 10.57
C LEU A 199 -8.43 7.20 10.89
N ALA A 200 -9.01 8.19 10.21
CA ALA A 200 -10.41 8.59 10.36
C ALA A 200 -11.41 7.56 9.81
N SER A 201 -11.01 6.74 8.83
CA SER A 201 -11.92 5.87 8.06
C SER A 201 -12.73 4.88 8.91
N CYS A 202 -12.28 4.58 10.13
CA CYS A 202 -12.97 3.70 11.06
C CYS A 202 -14.21 4.32 11.76
N PHE A 203 -14.34 5.65 11.77
CA PHE A 203 -15.43 6.35 12.47
C PHE A 203 -16.71 6.53 11.63
N GLY A 204 -16.71 6.08 10.37
CA GLY A 204 -17.86 6.15 9.48
C GLY A 204 -18.05 7.52 8.79
N PRO A 205 -19.25 7.80 8.22
CA PRO A 205 -19.47 9.00 7.42
C PRO A 205 -19.40 10.29 8.25
N ALA A 206 -18.47 11.18 7.87
CA ALA A 206 -18.20 12.46 8.51
C ALA A 206 -17.91 13.55 7.47
N THR A 207 -18.10 14.81 7.83
CA THR A 207 -17.67 15.99 7.06
C THR A 207 -16.41 16.59 7.67
N THR A 208 -15.37 16.79 6.85
CA THR A 208 -14.15 17.50 7.20
C THR A 208 -14.43 19.00 7.31
N GLU A 209 -14.00 19.62 8.41
CA GLU A 209 -14.07 21.08 8.62
C GLU A 209 -12.86 21.79 7.97
N GLU A 210 -12.93 23.10 7.77
CA GLU A 210 -11.81 23.88 7.22
C GLU A 210 -10.54 23.71 8.07
N GLY A 211 -9.39 23.56 7.42
CA GLY A 211 -8.13 23.22 8.08
C GLY A 211 -7.87 21.71 8.27
N GLY A 212 -8.83 20.84 7.97
CA GLY A 212 -8.56 19.41 7.76
C GLY A 212 -8.32 18.54 9.00
N VAL A 213 -8.34 19.11 10.21
CA VAL A 213 -8.08 18.41 11.49
C VAL A 213 -9.37 17.85 12.12
N VAL A 214 -10.50 18.57 12.01
CA VAL A 214 -11.77 18.17 12.63
C VAL A 214 -12.67 17.44 11.62
N ARG A 215 -13.36 16.40 12.10
CA ARG A 215 -14.40 15.62 11.41
C ARG A 215 -15.69 15.70 12.23
N THR A 216 -16.76 16.25 11.66
CA THR A 216 -18.11 16.18 12.23
C THR A 216 -18.81 14.91 11.73
N LEU A 217 -19.22 14.02 12.63
CA LEU A 217 -19.96 12.79 12.30
C LEU A 217 -21.40 13.09 11.84
N THR A 218 -21.91 12.29 10.91
CA THR A 218 -23.30 12.39 10.43
C THR A 218 -24.37 12.09 11.49
N SER A 219 -24.01 11.38 12.56
CA SER A 219 -24.81 11.22 13.78
C SER A 219 -23.87 11.00 14.97
N PRO A 220 -24.16 11.51 16.18
CA PRO A 220 -23.28 11.29 17.34
C PRO A 220 -23.16 9.81 17.71
N VAL A 221 -21.93 9.36 17.98
CA VAL A 221 -21.61 7.97 18.35
C VAL A 221 -21.14 7.92 19.80
N ALA A 222 -21.35 6.80 20.50
CA ALA A 222 -20.86 6.64 21.87
C ALA A 222 -19.32 6.58 21.91
N LEU A 223 -18.69 7.31 22.82
CA LEU A 223 -17.23 7.36 22.96
C LEU A 223 -16.59 5.97 23.05
N GLY A 224 -17.19 5.05 23.81
CA GLY A 224 -16.68 3.67 23.95
C GLY A 224 -16.79 2.84 22.67
N GLU A 225 -17.72 3.18 21.77
CA GLU A 225 -17.86 2.55 20.45
C GLU A 225 -16.78 3.09 19.49
N LEU A 226 -16.54 4.41 19.47
CA LEU A 226 -15.43 5.01 18.71
C LEU A 226 -14.07 4.43 19.15
N ALA A 227 -13.86 4.25 20.46
CA ALA A 227 -12.67 3.60 21.00
C ALA A 227 -12.53 2.13 20.53
N ALA A 228 -13.64 1.39 20.42
CA ALA A 228 -13.64 0.02 19.92
C ALA A 228 -13.40 -0.05 18.40
N LEU A 229 -13.97 0.87 17.62
CA LEU A 229 -13.76 0.99 16.18
C LEU A 229 -12.30 1.29 15.85
N LEU A 230 -11.69 2.27 16.52
CA LEU A 230 -10.28 2.61 16.35
C LEU A 230 -9.36 1.42 16.72
N LYS A 231 -9.64 0.76 17.85
CA LYS A 231 -8.91 -0.44 18.28
C LYS A 231 -9.00 -1.58 17.25
N ALA A 232 -10.17 -1.80 16.66
CA ALA A 232 -10.38 -2.84 15.65
C ALA A 232 -9.70 -2.51 14.31
N HIS A 233 -9.72 -1.23 13.91
CA HIS A 233 -9.07 -0.74 12.69
C HIS A 233 -7.54 -0.84 12.74
N LEU A 234 -6.94 -0.45 13.88
CA LEU A 234 -5.49 -0.48 14.07
C LEU A 234 -4.94 -1.87 14.42
N GLY A 235 -5.79 -2.79 14.90
CA GLY A 235 -5.37 -4.11 15.38
C GLY A 235 -4.52 -4.07 16.66
N ALA A 236 -4.44 -2.92 17.33
CA ALA A 236 -3.53 -2.62 18.43
C ALA A 236 -4.26 -2.05 19.66
N PRO A 237 -3.65 -2.05 20.86
CA PRO A 237 -4.22 -1.38 22.03
C PRO A 237 -4.38 0.13 21.80
N VAL A 238 -5.47 0.70 22.32
CA VAL A 238 -5.65 2.16 22.44
C VAL A 238 -5.85 2.51 23.91
N ARG A 239 -5.40 3.70 24.32
CA ARG A 239 -5.52 4.22 25.69
C ARG A 239 -6.47 5.42 25.68
N LEU A 240 -7.29 5.54 26.70
CA LEU A 240 -8.31 6.58 26.80
C LEU A 240 -8.05 7.46 28.03
N ALA A 241 -7.94 8.77 27.81
CA ALA A 241 -8.15 9.78 28.84
C ALA A 241 -9.58 10.32 28.71
N LEU A 242 -10.39 10.19 29.76
CA LEU A 242 -11.74 10.77 29.81
C LEU A 242 -11.68 12.18 30.37
N ALA A 243 -12.41 13.12 29.75
CA ALA A 243 -12.72 14.41 30.37
C ALA A 243 -13.64 14.23 31.58
N ASP A 244 -13.59 15.17 32.54
CA ASP A 244 -14.30 15.09 33.85
C ASP A 244 -15.81 14.81 33.75
N ARG A 245 -16.45 15.17 32.62
CA ARG A 245 -17.88 15.02 32.36
C ARG A 245 -18.21 13.90 31.37
N HIS A 246 -17.21 13.16 30.89
CA HIS A 246 -17.36 12.14 29.87
C HIS A 246 -17.37 10.72 30.44
N THR A 247 -18.13 9.86 29.77
CA THR A 247 -18.22 8.43 30.04
C THR A 247 -18.08 7.67 28.72
N LEU A 248 -17.97 6.34 28.77
CA LEU A 248 -18.02 5.50 27.57
C LEU A 248 -19.36 5.59 26.81
N HIS A 249 -20.42 6.14 27.44
CA HIS A 249 -21.73 6.36 26.84
C HIS A 249 -21.98 7.82 26.44
N SER A 250 -21.01 8.72 26.65
CA SER A 250 -21.15 10.11 26.18
C SER A 250 -21.19 10.14 24.65
N PRO A 251 -22.14 10.87 24.05
CA PRO A 251 -22.17 11.07 22.61
C PRO A 251 -21.00 11.97 22.19
N VAL A 252 -20.39 11.64 21.06
CA VAL A 252 -19.36 12.42 20.38
C VAL A 252 -19.88 12.74 18.98
N ALA A 253 -20.02 14.02 18.66
CA ALA A 253 -20.37 14.51 17.34
C ALA A 253 -19.13 14.94 16.54
N ARG A 254 -18.10 15.47 17.19
CA ARG A 254 -16.88 15.99 16.53
C ARG A 254 -15.64 15.26 17.04
N ILE A 255 -14.80 14.88 16.08
CA ILE A 255 -13.51 14.22 16.32
C ILE A 255 -12.42 15.10 15.69
N ALA A 256 -11.49 15.59 16.51
CA ALA A 256 -10.25 16.20 16.01
C ALA A 256 -9.16 15.12 16.00
N LEU A 257 -8.48 14.93 14.88
CA LEU A 257 -7.50 13.85 14.74
C LEU A 257 -6.23 14.28 14.01
N CYS A 258 -5.11 13.73 14.46
CA CYS A 258 -3.80 13.88 13.85
C CYS A 258 -2.95 12.66 14.20
N ALA A 259 -2.48 11.92 13.21
CA ALA A 259 -1.51 10.83 13.39
C ALA A 259 -0.21 11.33 14.05
N GLY A 260 0.57 10.40 14.61
CA GLY A 260 1.86 10.68 15.24
C GLY A 260 1.74 11.53 16.51
N SER A 261 2.37 12.70 16.50
CA SER A 261 2.51 13.59 17.66
C SER A 261 1.61 14.84 17.56
N GLY A 262 0.30 14.62 17.49
CA GLY A 262 -0.69 15.65 17.16
C GLY A 262 -0.99 16.71 18.23
N ALA A 263 -0.39 16.64 19.42
CA ALA A 263 -0.74 17.45 20.59
C ALA A 263 -0.72 18.98 20.37
N SER A 264 0.16 19.47 19.47
CA SER A 264 0.25 20.88 19.10
C SER A 264 -0.88 21.32 18.18
N LEU A 265 -1.29 20.48 17.22
CA LEU A 265 -2.35 20.74 16.24
C LEU A 265 -3.75 20.55 16.84
N LEU A 266 -3.88 19.63 17.80
CA LEU A 266 -5.13 19.28 18.48
C LEU A 266 -5.44 20.17 19.71
N ARG A 267 -4.50 21.05 20.09
CA ARG A 267 -4.58 21.85 21.33
C ARG A 267 -5.87 22.63 21.44
N ASP A 268 -6.15 23.44 20.42
CA ASP A 268 -7.23 24.42 20.37
C ASP A 268 -8.40 23.93 19.49
N ALA A 269 -8.45 22.62 19.21
CA ALA A 269 -9.50 22.01 18.39
C ALA A 269 -10.80 21.81 19.19
N ASP A 270 -11.89 22.34 18.66
CA ASP A 270 -13.22 22.29 19.26
C ASP A 270 -13.92 20.94 18.94
N ALA A 271 -13.64 19.92 19.75
CA ALA A 271 -14.15 18.56 19.59
C ALA A 271 -14.31 17.82 20.93
N GLU A 272 -15.32 16.96 21.07
CA GLU A 272 -15.50 16.14 22.28
C GLU A 272 -14.47 15.01 22.40
N LEU A 273 -13.85 14.63 21.27
CA LEU A 273 -12.83 13.60 21.17
C LEU A 273 -11.60 14.07 20.35
N LEU A 274 -10.41 13.93 20.93
CA LEU A 274 -9.12 14.04 20.25
C LEU A 274 -8.56 12.64 19.97
N VAL A 275 -7.94 12.42 18.80
CA VAL A 275 -7.31 11.14 18.43
C VAL A 275 -5.89 11.38 17.91
N THR A 276 -4.89 10.76 18.53
CA THR A 276 -3.49 10.88 18.09
C THR A 276 -2.62 9.71 18.55
N GLY A 277 -1.40 9.58 18.01
CA GLY A 277 -0.45 8.56 18.43
C GLY A 277 0.00 8.76 19.87
N GLU A 278 0.44 9.97 20.23
CA GLU A 278 0.86 10.30 21.60
C GLU A 278 0.58 11.76 22.04
N MET A 279 0.47 11.94 23.35
CA MET A 279 0.47 13.23 24.05
C MET A 279 1.22 13.08 25.37
N SER A 280 1.87 14.14 25.86
CA SER A 280 2.46 14.14 27.21
C SER A 280 1.39 14.18 28.31
N HIS A 281 1.78 13.86 29.54
CA HIS A 281 0.88 13.88 30.70
C HIS A 281 0.17 15.23 30.90
N HIS A 282 0.88 16.35 30.69
CA HIS A 282 0.29 17.69 30.83
C HIS A 282 -0.68 18.03 29.69
N GLU A 283 -0.39 17.62 28.46
CA GLU A 283 -1.29 17.83 27.32
C GLU A 283 -2.60 17.03 27.47
N LEU A 284 -2.53 15.83 28.08
CA LEU A 284 -3.71 15.06 28.44
C LEU A 284 -4.56 15.72 29.54
N LEU A 285 -3.92 16.27 30.59
CA LEU A 285 -4.61 17.02 31.64
C LEU A 285 -5.28 18.28 31.06
N ASP A 286 -4.56 19.01 30.22
CA ASP A 286 -5.04 20.22 29.55
C ASP A 286 -6.24 19.94 28.64
N ALA A 287 -6.20 18.87 27.83
CA ALA A 287 -7.31 18.47 26.96
C ALA A 287 -8.53 17.99 27.76
N THR A 288 -8.34 17.12 28.75
CA THR A 288 -9.43 16.59 29.58
C THR A 288 -10.09 17.67 30.44
N HIS A 289 -9.34 18.66 30.91
CA HIS A 289 -9.89 19.82 31.62
C HIS A 289 -10.65 20.79 30.69
N ARG A 290 -10.23 20.94 29.42
CA ARG A 290 -11.01 21.69 28.39
C ARG A 290 -12.32 21.00 28.01
N GLY A 291 -12.49 19.72 28.37
CA GLY A 291 -13.70 18.95 28.09
C GLY A 291 -13.56 17.92 26.96
N SER A 292 -12.39 17.80 26.34
CA SER A 292 -12.14 16.82 25.29
C SER A 292 -11.56 15.53 25.86
N SER A 293 -12.18 14.39 25.56
CA SER A 293 -11.55 13.09 25.81
C SER A 293 -10.44 12.84 24.79
N VAL A 294 -9.44 12.01 25.12
CA VAL A 294 -8.32 11.71 24.21
C VAL A 294 -8.14 10.20 24.04
N LEU A 295 -8.13 9.73 22.79
CA LEU A 295 -7.63 8.40 22.43
C LEU A 295 -6.18 8.49 21.96
N LEU A 296 -5.29 7.81 22.69
CA LEU A 296 -3.91 7.58 22.28
C LEU A 296 -3.77 6.20 21.64
N CYS A 297 -3.21 6.15 20.44
CA CYS A 297 -3.09 4.92 19.65
C CYS A 297 -1.66 4.50 19.27
N GLU A 298 -0.65 5.13 19.88
CA GLU A 298 0.80 4.97 19.65
C GLU A 298 1.28 5.48 18.27
N HIS A 299 2.31 6.34 18.29
CA HIS A 299 2.90 7.09 17.16
C HIS A 299 2.89 6.28 15.83
N ALA A 300 3.82 5.34 15.69
CA ALA A 300 3.99 4.55 14.47
C ALA A 300 2.87 3.51 14.20
N VAL A 301 1.91 3.32 15.11
CA VAL A 301 0.70 2.52 14.86
C VAL A 301 -0.37 3.38 14.18
N SER A 302 -0.46 4.65 14.56
CA SER A 302 -1.37 5.66 13.97
C SER A 302 -1.01 6.11 12.54
N GLU A 303 0.14 5.66 12.02
CA GLU A 303 0.69 6.04 10.71
C GLU A 303 0.78 4.85 9.74
N ARG A 304 1.42 3.75 10.18
CA ARG A 304 2.02 2.72 9.31
C ARG A 304 1.03 2.01 8.40
N GLY A 305 -0.25 1.93 8.77
CA GLY A 305 -1.27 1.31 7.91
C GLY A 305 -1.61 2.13 6.66
N SER A 306 -1.44 3.46 6.70
CA SER A 306 -1.67 4.35 5.55
C SER A 306 -0.69 4.10 4.40
N LEU A 307 0.52 3.60 4.69
CA LEU A 307 1.55 3.26 3.71
C LEU A 307 1.08 2.23 2.67
N ALA A 308 0.13 1.36 3.04
CA ALA A 308 -0.47 0.42 2.09
C ALA A 308 -1.28 1.17 0.99
N GLY A 309 -1.93 2.28 1.34
CA GLY A 309 -2.66 3.13 0.40
C GLY A 309 -1.72 3.90 -0.53
N LEU A 310 -0.66 4.52 0.02
CA LEU A 310 0.37 5.20 -0.78
C LEU A 310 1.06 4.23 -1.76
N ALA A 311 1.45 3.04 -1.27
CA ALA A 311 2.06 1.99 -2.08
C ALA A 311 1.12 1.48 -3.19
N GLU A 312 -0.19 1.38 -2.93
CA GLU A 312 -1.17 0.98 -3.94
C GLU A 312 -1.39 2.07 -5.01
N ARG A 313 -1.42 3.36 -4.63
CA ARG A 313 -1.46 4.47 -5.61
C ARG A 313 -0.23 4.47 -6.53
N VAL A 314 0.96 4.28 -5.97
CA VAL A 314 2.19 4.15 -6.78
C VAL A 314 2.16 2.89 -7.67
N ARG A 315 1.58 1.78 -7.21
CA ARG A 315 1.39 0.57 -8.03
C ARG A 315 0.41 0.79 -9.20
N GLN A 316 -0.57 1.68 -9.04
CA GLN A 316 -1.54 2.03 -10.09
C GLN A 316 -0.95 3.01 -11.12
N GLU A 317 -0.17 4.00 -10.69
CA GLU A 317 0.47 4.98 -11.59
C GLU A 317 1.78 4.47 -12.24
N ALA A 318 2.50 3.57 -11.57
CA ALA A 318 3.71 2.90 -12.07
C ALA A 318 3.56 1.36 -12.18
N PRO A 319 2.65 0.83 -13.02
CA PRO A 319 2.36 -0.61 -13.12
C PRO A 319 3.49 -1.46 -13.77
N THR A 320 4.67 -0.86 -13.99
CA THR A 320 5.88 -1.53 -14.51
C THR A 320 6.92 -1.82 -13.44
N ILE A 321 6.82 -1.24 -12.23
CA ILE A 321 7.79 -1.39 -11.14
C ILE A 321 7.23 -2.24 -9.98
N GLY A 322 8.10 -2.99 -9.31
CA GLY A 322 7.79 -3.70 -8.08
C GLY A 322 7.58 -2.73 -6.92
N VAL A 323 6.52 -2.94 -6.14
CA VAL A 323 6.17 -2.11 -4.98
C VAL A 323 5.98 -3.00 -3.76
N HIS A 324 6.86 -2.84 -2.78
CA HIS A 324 7.00 -3.70 -1.60
C HIS A 324 6.81 -2.90 -0.31
N LEU A 325 6.28 -3.53 0.74
CA LEU A 325 6.30 -3.00 2.10
C LEU A 325 7.45 -3.66 2.90
N ALA A 326 8.16 -2.88 3.71
CA ALA A 326 9.19 -3.40 4.59
C ALA A 326 8.60 -4.31 5.68
N ARG A 327 9.23 -5.47 5.90
CA ARG A 327 8.87 -6.45 6.95
C ARG A 327 9.78 -6.33 8.16
N ALA A 328 10.96 -5.75 7.98
CA ALA A 328 11.86 -5.36 9.05
C ALA A 328 11.46 -4.05 9.74
N ASP A 329 10.43 -3.36 9.23
CA ASP A 329 9.84 -2.16 9.82
C ASP A 329 8.91 -2.55 10.99
N ILE A 330 9.35 -2.22 12.21
CA ILE A 330 8.69 -2.59 13.47
C ILE A 330 8.82 -1.37 14.40
N GLY A 331 7.70 -0.95 14.99
CA GLY A 331 7.68 0.17 15.93
C GLY A 331 8.57 -0.08 17.17
N PRO A 332 9.15 0.98 17.76
CA PRO A 332 10.07 0.85 18.90
C PRO A 332 9.39 0.39 20.20
N LEU A 333 8.06 0.59 20.29
CA LEU A 333 7.22 0.05 21.36
C LEU A 333 6.63 -1.29 20.94
N GLN A 334 6.48 -2.20 21.90
CA GLN A 334 5.82 -3.50 21.75
C GLN A 334 5.00 -3.77 23.02
N PRO A 335 3.82 -4.43 22.92
CA PRO A 335 3.12 -4.93 24.10
C PRO A 335 3.93 -6.02 24.81
N VAL A 336 3.80 -6.10 26.13
CA VAL A 336 4.48 -7.05 27.03
C VAL A 336 3.49 -7.81 27.91
#